data_AF-A0A924HZK8-F1
#
_entry.id   AF-A0A924HZK8-F1
#
_cell.length_a   1.000
_cell.length_b   1.000
_cell.length_c   1.000
_cell.angle_alpha   90.00
_cell.angle_beta   90.00
_cell.angle_gamma   90.00
#
_symmetry.space_group_name_H-M   'P 1'
#
loop_
_entity.id
_entity.type
_entity.pdbx_description
1 polymer ?
#
loop_
_entity_poly.entity_id
_entity_poly.type
_entity_poly.pdbx_seq_one_letter_code
_entity_poly.pdbx_strand_id
1 'polypeptide(L)'
;MPDSTATIASTPAISSTPFATTSPPVYTLPKEVLVGKPVVLKGSYDASRMTRLTVMAEDKVALPVTMSAGTWQVDMPKGFSGAGARWFRVKGLDAAGKTVENRVFYITVSQDPLTIGQ
;
A
#
# COMPACT_ATOMS: atom_id res chain seq x y z
N MET A 1 -62.25 29.82 -13.11
CA MET A 1 -61.35 28.91 -12.37
C MET A 1 -60.39 28.30 -13.37
N PRO A 2 -59.08 28.57 -13.30
CA PRO A 2 -58.10 27.80 -14.06
C PRO A 2 -57.52 26.66 -13.21
N ASP A 3 -57.53 25.45 -13.76
CA ASP A 3 -56.87 24.25 -13.25
C ASP A 3 -55.34 24.38 -13.37
N SER A 4 -54.65 24.41 -12.24
CA SER A 4 -53.19 24.33 -12.17
C SER A 4 -52.76 22.87 -12.21
N THR A 5 -52.49 22.33 -13.40
CA THR A 5 -51.80 21.04 -13.51
C THR A 5 -50.29 21.30 -13.42
N ALA A 6 -49.72 21.08 -12.24
CA ALA A 6 -48.28 21.16 -12.03
C ALA A 6 -47.59 19.89 -12.58
N THR A 7 -46.81 20.07 -13.64
CA THR A 7 -45.85 19.08 -14.15
C THR A 7 -44.81 18.78 -13.07
N ILE A 8 -44.84 17.56 -12.50
CA ILE A 8 -43.80 17.08 -11.61
C ILE A 8 -42.51 16.85 -12.41
N ALA A 9 -41.46 17.61 -12.06
CA ALA A 9 -40.13 17.44 -12.58
C ALA A 9 -39.56 16.08 -12.15
N SER A 10 -39.18 15.25 -13.11
CA SER A 10 -38.39 14.04 -12.86
C SER A 10 -37.06 14.44 -12.25
N THR A 11 -36.95 14.31 -10.93
CA THR A 11 -35.70 14.51 -10.21
C THR A 11 -34.79 13.32 -10.54
N PRO A 12 -33.56 13.52 -11.02
CA PRO A 12 -32.63 12.40 -11.17
C PRO A 12 -32.34 11.83 -9.78
N ALA A 13 -32.63 10.55 -9.59
CA ALA A 13 -32.18 9.81 -8.43
C ALA A 13 -30.65 9.83 -8.44
N ILE A 14 -30.07 10.62 -7.53
CA ILE A 14 -28.64 10.56 -7.24
C ILE A 14 -28.42 9.20 -6.59
N SER A 15 -28.08 8.20 -7.41
CA SER A 15 -27.62 6.92 -6.92
C SER A 15 -26.32 7.18 -6.20
N SER A 16 -26.38 7.26 -4.87
CA SER A 16 -25.23 7.21 -3.99
C SER A 16 -24.60 5.82 -4.14
N THR A 17 -23.80 5.65 -5.19
CA THR A 17 -22.84 4.56 -5.22
C THR A 17 -22.03 4.70 -3.93
N PRO A 18 -21.96 3.65 -3.08
CA PRO A 18 -21.05 3.70 -1.95
C PRO A 18 -19.67 3.93 -2.56
N PHE A 19 -19.00 5.02 -2.18
CA PHE A 19 -17.59 5.17 -2.46
C PHE A 19 -16.94 3.89 -1.96
N ALA A 20 -16.47 3.05 -2.89
CA ALA A 20 -15.79 1.82 -2.52
C ALA A 20 -14.69 2.24 -1.54
N THR A 21 -14.76 1.74 -0.30
CA THR A 21 -13.76 2.01 0.72
C THR A 21 -12.53 1.24 0.30
N THR A 22 -11.76 1.90 -0.55
CA THR A 22 -10.58 1.38 -1.19
C THR A 22 -9.53 1.17 -0.11
N SER A 23 -9.19 -0.09 0.16
CA SER A 23 -8.11 -0.37 1.10
C SER A 23 -6.77 -0.20 0.37
N PRO A 24 -5.96 0.79 0.76
CA PRO A 24 -4.67 0.99 0.15
C PRO A 24 -3.68 -0.12 0.57
N PRO A 25 -2.53 -0.27 -0.11
CA PRO A 25 -1.50 -1.13 0.41
C PRO A 25 -1.07 -0.66 1.81
N VAL A 26 -0.94 -1.62 2.72
CA VAL A 26 -0.53 -1.40 4.11
C VAL A 26 0.79 -2.13 4.32
N TYR A 27 1.68 -1.53 5.11
CA TYR A 27 2.87 -2.20 5.64
C TYR A 27 2.66 -2.49 7.13
N THR A 28 2.89 -3.73 7.54
CA THR A 28 2.56 -4.16 8.90
C THR A 28 3.81 -4.22 9.78
N LEU A 29 4.84 -4.95 9.34
CA LEU A 29 6.07 -5.22 10.09
C LEU A 29 7.20 -5.61 9.13
N PRO A 30 8.47 -5.53 9.58
CA PRO A 30 8.94 -4.99 10.88
C PRO A 30 9.16 -3.46 10.89
N LYS A 31 8.98 -2.80 12.05
CA LYS A 31 9.27 -1.36 12.18
C LYS A 31 10.75 -1.07 12.45
N GLU A 32 11.46 -2.04 13.00
CA GLU A 32 12.90 -2.00 13.28
C GLU A 32 13.56 -3.30 12.81
N VAL A 33 14.75 -3.20 12.24
CA VAL A 33 15.59 -4.33 11.82
C VAL A 33 17.05 -4.06 12.10
N LEU A 34 17.85 -5.12 12.08
CA LEU A 34 19.30 -5.02 12.25
C LEU A 34 20.03 -4.97 10.91
N VAL A 35 21.14 -4.23 10.89
CA VAL A 35 22.09 -4.24 9.77
C VAL A 35 22.57 -5.67 9.49
N GLY A 36 22.59 -6.06 8.21
CA GLY A 36 23.12 -7.33 7.73
C GLY A 36 22.31 -8.57 8.13
N LYS A 37 21.11 -8.42 8.70
CA LYS A 37 20.24 -9.54 9.09
C LYS A 37 19.13 -9.77 8.06
N PRO A 38 18.81 -11.03 7.72
CA PRO A 38 17.67 -11.34 6.87
C PRO A 38 16.40 -10.67 7.39
N VAL A 39 15.61 -10.10 6.49
CA VAL A 39 14.31 -9.49 6.80
C VAL A 39 13.31 -9.84 5.72
N VAL A 40 12.06 -10.04 6.14
CA VAL A 40 10.92 -10.10 5.23
C VAL A 40 10.01 -8.91 5.49
N LEU A 41 9.86 -8.04 4.49
CA LEU A 41 8.88 -6.95 4.54
C LEU A 41 7.54 -7.52 4.11
N LYS A 42 6.48 -7.30 4.91
CA LYS A 42 5.15 -7.81 4.59
C LYS A 42 4.06 -6.76 4.74
N GLY A 43 3.03 -6.91 3.92
CA GLY A 43 1.88 -6.05 3.96
C GLY A 43 0.67 -6.64 3.25
N SER A 44 -0.42 -5.88 3.24
CA SER A 44 -1.65 -6.22 2.53
C SER A 44 -1.95 -5.22 1.42
N TYR A 45 -2.82 -5.59 0.50
CA TYR A 45 -3.33 -4.76 -0.58
C TYR A 45 -4.74 -5.20 -1.00
N ASP A 46 -5.47 -4.33 -1.69
CA ASP A 46 -6.78 -4.66 -2.27
C ASP A 46 -6.63 -5.37 -3.62
N ALA A 47 -6.79 -6.69 -3.60
CA ALA A 47 -6.68 -7.55 -4.78
C ALA A 47 -7.80 -7.35 -5.81
N SER A 48 -8.89 -6.66 -5.46
CA SER A 48 -9.94 -6.33 -6.43
C SER A 48 -9.55 -5.19 -7.37
N ARG A 49 -8.53 -4.38 -7.01
CA ARG A 49 -8.11 -3.19 -7.77
C ARG A 49 -6.67 -3.27 -8.26
N MET A 50 -5.80 -3.90 -7.48
CA MET A 50 -4.37 -3.99 -7.76
C MET A 50 -4.02 -5.38 -8.27
N THR A 51 -3.66 -5.47 -9.55
CA THR A 51 -3.18 -6.74 -10.14
C THR A 51 -1.67 -6.86 -10.07
N ARG A 52 -0.97 -5.72 -9.92
CA ARG A 52 0.48 -5.64 -9.80
C ARG A 52 0.87 -4.67 -8.70
N LEU A 53 2.04 -4.90 -8.13
CA LEU A 53 2.64 -4.07 -7.11
C LEU A 53 4.14 -3.97 -7.38
N THR A 54 4.73 -2.80 -7.15
CA THR A 54 6.19 -2.62 -7.20
C THR A 54 6.69 -2.03 -5.89
N VAL A 55 7.85 -2.51 -5.45
CA VAL A 55 8.52 -2.01 -4.24
C VAL A 55 9.88 -1.45 -4.65
N MET A 56 10.17 -0.21 -4.26
CA MET A 56 11.46 0.44 -4.49
C MET A 56 12.05 0.95 -3.18
N ALA A 57 13.25 0.49 -2.83
CA ALA A 57 14.01 1.07 -1.73
C ALA A 57 14.59 2.42 -2.15
N GLU A 58 14.29 3.46 -1.37
CA GLU A 58 14.78 4.82 -1.54
C GLU A 58 14.61 5.39 -2.97
N ASP A 59 13.58 4.93 -3.70
CA ASP A 59 13.34 5.20 -5.14
C ASP A 59 14.53 4.88 -6.07
N LYS A 60 15.50 4.08 -5.61
CA LYS A 60 16.74 3.75 -6.35
C LYS A 60 16.85 2.28 -6.71
N VAL A 61 16.42 1.39 -5.81
CA VAL A 61 16.62 -0.06 -5.95
C VAL A 61 15.28 -0.74 -6.01
N ALA A 62 14.95 -1.38 -7.13
CA ALA A 62 13.77 -2.22 -7.24
C ALA A 62 13.95 -3.50 -6.42
N LEU A 63 12.96 -3.83 -5.59
CA LEU A 63 12.94 -5.04 -4.78
C LEU A 63 11.99 -6.07 -5.39
N PRO A 64 12.37 -7.35 -5.44
CA PRO A 64 11.49 -8.41 -5.93
C PRO A 64 10.32 -8.60 -4.95
N VAL A 65 9.10 -8.49 -5.46
CA VAL A 65 7.89 -8.64 -4.66
C VAL A 65 7.11 -9.88 -5.07
N THR A 66 6.65 -10.62 -4.07
CA THR A 66 5.71 -11.73 -4.24
C THR A 66 4.34 -11.27 -3.77
N MET A 67 3.31 -11.49 -4.58
CA MET A 67 1.91 -11.19 -4.25
C MET A 67 1.14 -12.50 -4.12
N SER A 68 0.30 -12.62 -3.09
CA SER A 68 -0.58 -13.77 -2.88
C SER A 68 -1.81 -13.36 -2.09
N ALA A 69 -3.01 -13.60 -2.65
CA ALA A 69 -4.30 -13.45 -1.97
C ALA A 69 -4.46 -12.15 -1.14
N GLY A 70 -4.11 -10.98 -1.71
CA GLY A 70 -4.23 -9.69 -1.01
C GLY A 70 -3.09 -9.38 -0.04
N THR A 71 -2.03 -10.19 -0.04
CA THR A 71 -0.79 -9.93 0.71
C THR A 71 0.41 -9.80 -0.21
N TRP A 72 1.36 -8.97 0.16
CA TRP A 72 2.63 -8.82 -0.54
C TRP A 72 3.78 -9.03 0.41
N GLN A 73 4.88 -9.57 -0.12
CA GLN A 73 6.13 -9.71 0.63
C GLN A 73 7.36 -9.42 -0.23
N VAL A 74 8.40 -8.95 0.43
CA VAL A 74 9.75 -8.83 -0.12
C VAL A 74 10.72 -9.55 0.80
N ASP A 75 11.36 -10.58 0.28
CA ASP A 75 12.42 -11.31 0.98
C ASP A 75 13.76 -10.63 0.74
N MET A 76 14.40 -10.16 1.81
CA MET A 76 15.73 -9.53 1.78
C MET A 76 16.72 -10.37 2.60
N PRO A 77 17.30 -11.44 2.02
CA PRO A 77 18.13 -12.38 2.75
C PRO A 77 19.42 -11.77 3.29
N LYS A 78 19.92 -10.68 2.68
CA LYS A 78 21.10 -9.93 3.16
C LYS A 78 20.74 -8.78 4.10
N GLY A 79 19.46 -8.48 4.27
CA GLY A 79 19.03 -7.31 5.04
C GLY A 79 19.44 -5.97 4.46
N PHE A 80 19.43 -4.97 5.33
CA PHE A 80 19.93 -3.62 5.04
C PHE A 80 21.44 -3.54 5.30
N SER A 81 22.16 -2.82 4.45
CA SER A 81 23.62 -2.69 4.54
C SER A 81 24.10 -1.55 5.45
N GLY A 82 23.23 -0.63 5.84
CA GLY A 82 23.60 0.51 6.67
C GLY A 82 22.46 0.97 7.57
N ALA A 83 22.82 1.34 8.80
CA ALA A 83 21.90 1.84 9.80
C ALA A 83 21.27 3.19 9.41
N GLY A 84 20.24 3.58 10.15
CA GLY A 84 19.51 4.83 10.00
C GLY A 84 18.04 4.63 9.62
N ALA A 85 17.33 5.75 9.49
CA ALA A 85 15.99 5.77 8.94
C ALA A 85 16.04 5.43 7.45
N ARG A 86 15.35 4.36 7.05
CA ARG A 86 15.20 3.92 5.67
C ARG A 86 13.74 3.99 5.26
N TRP A 87 13.51 3.98 3.97
CA TRP A 87 12.16 3.95 3.43
C TRP A 87 12.10 3.20 2.12
N PHE A 88 10.90 2.73 1.80
CA PHE A 88 10.59 2.12 0.52
C PHE A 88 9.23 2.59 0.04
N ARG A 89 9.10 2.72 -1.27
CA ARG A 89 7.86 3.07 -1.95
C ARG A 89 7.17 1.81 -2.44
N VAL A 90 5.87 1.73 -2.21
CA VAL A 90 4.97 0.72 -2.75
C VAL A 90 4.03 1.40 -3.74
N LYS A 91 4.06 0.98 -5.01
CA LYS A 91 3.09 1.40 -6.02
C LYS A 91 2.18 0.24 -6.38
N GLY A 92 0.88 0.49 -6.39
CA GLY A 92 -0.13 -0.44 -6.87
C GLY A 92 -0.58 -0.08 -8.27
N LEU A 93 -0.70 -1.07 -9.14
CA LEU A 93 -1.16 -0.91 -10.52
C LEU A 93 -2.37 -1.78 -10.80
N ASP A 94 -3.31 -1.24 -11.56
CA ASP A 94 -4.46 -1.98 -12.07
C ASP A 94 -4.07 -2.88 -13.26
N ALA A 95 -5.05 -3.63 -13.79
CA ALA A 95 -4.86 -4.52 -14.94
C ALA A 95 -4.37 -3.80 -16.22
N ALA A 96 -4.67 -2.50 -16.37
CA ALA A 96 -4.22 -1.68 -17.48
C ALA A 96 -2.79 -1.12 -17.26
N GLY A 97 -2.17 -1.40 -16.11
CA GLY A 97 -0.87 -0.87 -15.74
C GLY A 97 -0.91 0.58 -15.28
N LYS A 98 -2.08 1.15 -15.00
CA LYS A 98 -2.21 2.49 -14.41
C LYS A 98 -1.93 2.41 -12.92
N THR A 99 -1.16 3.37 -12.41
CA THR A 99 -0.92 3.50 -10.97
C THR A 99 -2.22 3.94 -10.27
N VAL A 100 -2.72 3.10 -9.37
CA VAL A 100 -3.91 3.36 -8.55
C VAL A 100 -3.56 3.66 -7.10
N GLU A 101 -2.35 3.31 -6.66
CA GLU A 101 -1.84 3.55 -5.31
C GLU A 101 -0.34 3.90 -5.35
N ASN A 102 0.11 4.79 -4.47
CA ASN A 102 1.52 5.19 -4.36
C ASN A 102 1.82 5.65 -2.94
N ARG A 103 2.55 4.83 -2.17
CA ARG A 103 2.79 5.06 -0.74
C ARG A 103 4.25 4.86 -0.37
N VAL A 104 4.71 5.59 0.64
CA VAL A 104 6.04 5.46 1.22
C VAL A 104 5.91 4.93 2.64
N PHE A 105 6.71 3.92 2.98
CA PHE A 105 6.80 3.36 4.32
C PHE A 105 8.21 3.51 4.86
N TYR A 106 8.31 3.73 6.17
CA TYR A 106 9.56 3.94 6.87
C TYR A 106 9.90 2.75 7.75
N ILE A 107 11.19 2.50 7.90
CA ILE A 107 11.75 1.46 8.76
C ILE A 107 13.04 1.97 9.40
N THR A 108 13.21 1.67 10.69
CA THR A 108 14.46 1.95 11.39
C THR A 108 15.41 0.78 11.19
N VAL A 109 16.64 1.05 10.76
CA VAL A 109 17.71 0.06 10.70
C VAL A 109 18.74 0.38 11.77
N SER A 110 18.95 -0.53 12.70
CA SER A 110 19.84 -0.34 13.85
C SER A 110 21.09 -1.21 13.72
N GLN A 111 22.23 -0.75 14.25
CA GLN A 111 23.44 -1.59 14.34
C GLN A 111 23.29 -2.63 15.44
N ASP A 112 22.81 -2.21 16.59
CA ASP A 112 22.44 -3.03 17.74
C ASP A 112 20.91 -2.94 17.95
N PRO A 113 20.25 -3.97 18.53
CA PRO A 113 18.81 -3.90 18.73
C PRO A 113 18.48 -2.80 19.74
N LEU A 114 17.60 -1.87 19.36
CA LEU A 114 17.14 -0.83 20.29
C LEU A 114 16.16 -1.40 21.33
N THR A 115 15.71 -2.65 21.15
CA THR A 115 14.76 -3.38 21.99
C THR A 115 15.38 -4.58 22.73
N ILE A 116 16.60 -4.45 23.26
CA ILE A 116 17.05 -5.35 24.35
C ILE A 116 16.62 -4.75 25.69
N GLY A 117 15.53 -5.27 26.27
CA GLY A 117 15.17 -5.10 27.69
C GLY A 117 14.12 -4.00 27.99
N GLN A 118 12.84 -4.38 27.94
CA GLN A 118 11.85 -3.95 28.94
C GLN A 118 11.12 -5.18 29.45
#